data_AF-A0A140PSH3-F1
#
_entry.id   AF-A0A140PSH3-F1
#
_cell.length_a   1.000
_cell.length_b   1.000
_cell.length_c   1.000
_cell.angle_alpha   90.00
_cell.angle_beta   90.00
_cell.angle_gamma   90.00
#
_symmetry.space_group_name_H-M   'P 1'
#
loop_
_entity.id
_entity.type
_entity.pdbx_description
1 polymer ?
#
loop_
_entity_poly.entity_id
_entity_poly.type
_entity_poly.pdbx_seq_one_letter_code
_entity_poly.pdbx_strand_id
1 'polypeptide(L)'
;MLNQIDRENINKAIDKIIKNIKEALQQIDKPIKVRLEELKKISTNITITESKMLLSDMCGYLRKETLKKEIFKNIDNKLQFDDLDMFDKIDNKFIFEIPNSIDYKNGEELKKALTQSGIIFTTGGIVSVIIKSLVPVSIGLILAGVWYYTAQKNENIRKEKMNEVTNKYLKNIKISLQEWVKSIEKYYDEEVDKLEKELKDE
;
A
#
# COMPACT_ATOMS: atom_id res chain seq x y z
N MET A 1 0.69 8.97 14.81
CA MET A 1 1.73 9.89 15.30
C MET A 1 3.11 9.41 14.87
N LEU A 2 3.63 9.90 13.75
CA LEU A 2 5.01 9.70 13.29
C LEU A 2 5.78 11.03 13.34
N ASN A 3 7.00 11.01 13.90
CA ASN A 3 7.90 12.17 13.83
C ASN A 3 8.45 12.35 12.40
N GLN A 4 9.09 13.49 12.12
CA GLN A 4 9.58 13.81 10.79
C GLN A 4 10.61 12.79 10.27
N ILE A 5 11.54 12.35 11.12
CA ILE A 5 12.60 11.40 10.75
C ILE A 5 12.00 10.06 10.35
N ASP A 6 11.03 9.57 11.13
CA ASP A 6 10.35 8.30 10.85
C ASP A 6 9.53 8.39 9.56
N ARG A 7 8.87 9.52 9.30
CA ARG A 7 8.20 9.77 8.01
C ARG A 7 9.17 9.76 6.82
N GLU A 8 10.35 10.34 6.99
CA GLU A 8 11.39 10.31 5.95
C GLU A 8 11.90 8.88 5.71
N ASN A 9 12.11 8.10 6.77
CA ASN A 9 12.53 6.69 6.66
C ASN A 9 11.47 5.83 5.97
N ILE A 10 10.19 6.02 6.32
CA ILE A 10 9.05 5.35 5.65
C ILE A 10 9.02 5.72 4.16
N ASN A 11 9.19 7.00 3.80
CA ASN A 11 9.21 7.40 2.39
C ASN A 11 10.41 6.80 1.63
N LYS A 12 11.59 6.69 2.26
CA LYS A 12 12.75 6.00 1.67
C LYS A 12 12.48 4.51 1.45
N ALA A 13 11.80 3.84 2.39
CA ALA A 13 11.39 2.46 2.24
C ALA A 13 10.40 2.29 1.07
N ILE A 14 9.40 3.16 0.96
CA ILE A 14 8.48 3.20 -0.19
C ILE A 14 9.25 3.41 -1.51
N ASP A 15 10.19 4.35 -1.56
CA ASP A 15 11.00 4.59 -2.76
C ASP A 15 11.85 3.37 -3.15
N LYS A 16 12.37 2.64 -2.16
CA LYS A 16 13.06 1.36 -2.38
C LYS A 16 12.13 0.30 -2.99
N ILE A 17 10.89 0.19 -2.52
CA ILE A 17 9.88 -0.72 -3.11
C ILE A 17 9.68 -0.38 -4.59
N ILE A 18 9.46 0.89 -4.91
CA ILE A 18 9.25 1.34 -6.29
C ILE A 18 10.47 1.06 -7.17
N LYS A 19 11.68 1.30 -6.64
CA LYS A 19 12.93 1.00 -7.33
C LYS A 19 13.06 -0.50 -7.62
N ASN A 20 12.81 -1.35 -6.63
CA ASN A 20 12.88 -2.81 -6.77
C ASN A 20 11.90 -3.32 -7.85
N ILE A 21 10.66 -2.81 -7.86
CA ILE A 21 9.67 -3.14 -8.91
C ILE A 21 10.16 -2.67 -10.27
N LYS A 22 10.71 -1.46 -10.39
CA LYS A 22 11.22 -0.91 -11.65
C LYS A 22 12.37 -1.72 -12.23
N GLU A 23 13.34 -2.08 -11.40
CA GLU A 23 14.51 -2.87 -11.81
C GLU A 23 14.09 -4.26 -12.27
N ALA A 24 13.20 -4.91 -11.53
CA ALA A 24 12.64 -6.20 -11.90
C ALA A 24 11.91 -6.16 -13.26
N LEU A 25 11.24 -5.05 -13.60
CA LEU A 25 10.58 -4.88 -14.89
C LEU A 25 11.54 -4.63 -16.06
N GLN A 26 12.67 -3.96 -15.81
CA GLN A 26 13.68 -3.69 -16.83
C GLN A 26 14.44 -4.94 -17.27
N GLN A 27 14.53 -5.95 -16.40
CA GLN A 27 15.21 -7.22 -16.70
C GLN A 27 14.37 -8.18 -17.58
N ILE A 28 13.11 -7.85 -17.88
CA ILE A 28 12.23 -8.72 -18.67
C ILE A 28 12.37 -8.40 -20.17
N ASP A 29 13.33 -9.05 -20.83
CA ASP A 29 13.43 -9.05 -22.30
C ASP A 29 12.55 -10.14 -22.93
N LYS A 30 11.23 -10.02 -22.70
CA LYS A 30 10.22 -11.00 -23.17
C LYS A 30 9.01 -10.34 -23.84
N PRO A 31 8.23 -11.08 -24.66
CA PRO A 31 6.98 -10.61 -25.24
C PRO A 31 6.01 -10.04 -24.17
N ILE A 32 5.23 -9.03 -24.53
CA ILE A 32 4.35 -8.26 -23.62
C ILE A 32 3.45 -9.15 -22.75
N LYS A 33 2.92 -10.26 -23.28
CA LYS A 33 2.09 -11.20 -22.51
C LYS A 33 2.85 -11.91 -21.38
N VAL A 34 4.10 -12.30 -21.60
CA VAL A 34 4.94 -12.93 -20.56
C VAL A 34 5.38 -11.89 -19.53
N ARG A 35 5.65 -10.67 -19.99
CA ARG A 35 5.97 -9.51 -19.16
C ARG A 35 4.86 -9.17 -18.17
N LEU A 36 3.59 -9.42 -18.53
CA LEU A 36 2.45 -9.19 -17.65
C LEU A 36 2.36 -10.17 -16.49
N GLU A 37 2.50 -11.47 -16.76
CA GLU A 37 2.40 -12.50 -15.72
C GLU A 37 3.58 -12.38 -14.74
N GLU A 38 4.76 -12.03 -15.24
CA GLU A 38 5.91 -11.68 -14.40
C GLU A 38 5.68 -10.38 -13.61
N LEU A 39 5.13 -9.31 -14.21
CA LEU A 39 4.74 -8.08 -13.50
C LEU A 39 3.75 -8.38 -12.38
N LYS A 40 2.70 -9.18 -12.63
CA LYS A 40 1.72 -9.57 -11.60
C LYS A 40 2.40 -10.31 -10.45
N LYS A 41 3.24 -11.29 -10.76
CA LYS A 41 3.94 -12.10 -9.75
C LYS A 41 4.94 -11.27 -8.94
N ILE A 42 5.75 -10.45 -9.61
CA ILE A 42 6.78 -9.60 -9.00
C ILE A 42 6.13 -8.50 -8.16
N SER A 43 5.16 -7.77 -8.71
CA SER A 43 4.45 -6.73 -7.96
C SER A 43 3.73 -7.31 -6.75
N THR A 44 3.11 -8.49 -6.88
CA THR A 44 2.43 -9.15 -5.76
C THR A 44 3.42 -9.57 -4.68
N ASN A 45 4.50 -10.27 -5.04
CA ASN A 45 5.48 -10.76 -4.08
C ASN A 45 6.23 -9.62 -3.38
N ILE A 46 6.72 -8.64 -4.15
CA ILE A 46 7.42 -7.49 -3.59
C ILE A 46 6.47 -6.68 -2.71
N THR A 47 5.24 -6.43 -3.16
CA THR A 47 4.30 -5.63 -2.36
C THR A 47 3.90 -6.37 -1.08
N ILE A 48 3.63 -7.68 -1.09
CA ILE A 48 3.30 -8.41 0.14
C ILE A 48 4.47 -8.37 1.13
N THR A 49 5.66 -8.80 0.69
CA THR A 49 6.81 -8.90 1.59
C THR A 49 7.25 -7.53 2.10
N GLU A 50 7.44 -6.57 1.20
CA GLU A 50 7.93 -5.24 1.58
C GLU A 50 6.88 -4.43 2.33
N SER A 51 5.57 -4.60 2.04
CA SER A 51 4.54 -3.93 2.84
C SER A 51 4.47 -4.51 4.26
N LYS A 52 4.69 -5.82 4.46
CA LYS A 52 4.79 -6.38 5.82
C LYS A 52 6.00 -5.84 6.59
N MET A 53 7.14 -5.72 5.92
CA MET A 53 8.33 -5.09 6.53
C MET A 53 8.05 -3.62 6.87
N LEU A 54 7.42 -2.88 5.95
CA LEU A 54 7.02 -1.49 6.16
C LEU A 54 6.04 -1.34 7.34
N LEU A 55 5.07 -2.25 7.47
CA LEU A 55 4.14 -2.28 8.59
C LEU A 55 4.86 -2.51 9.92
N SER A 56 5.80 -3.47 9.96
CA SER A 56 6.61 -3.75 11.15
C SER A 56 7.41 -2.52 11.58
N ASP A 57 8.09 -1.85 10.64
CA ASP A 57 8.84 -0.63 10.91
C ASP A 57 7.93 0.48 11.45
N MET A 58 6.78 0.69 10.81
CA MET A 58 5.79 1.66 11.24
C MET A 58 5.29 1.41 12.66
N CYS A 59 4.93 0.17 12.99
CA CYS A 59 4.50 -0.19 14.34
C CYS A 59 5.61 0.07 15.36
N GLY A 60 6.87 -0.23 15.01
CA GLY A 60 8.02 0.08 15.85
C GLY A 60 8.17 1.58 16.13
N TYR A 61 8.08 2.42 15.10
CA TYR A 61 8.16 3.88 15.22
C TYR A 61 7.01 4.44 16.05
N LEU A 62 5.77 4.04 15.72
CA LEU A 62 4.56 4.48 16.40
C LEU A 62 4.60 4.09 17.88
N ARG A 63 4.98 2.85 18.20
CA ARG A 63 5.15 2.38 19.58
C ARG A 63 6.17 3.22 20.34
N LYS A 64 7.33 3.48 19.74
CA LYS A 64 8.38 4.28 20.36
C LYS A 64 7.90 5.69 20.70
N GLU A 65 7.10 6.32 19.83
CA GLU A 65 6.53 7.64 20.12
C GLU A 65 5.41 7.58 21.18
N THR A 66 4.52 6.58 21.12
CA THR A 66 3.47 6.39 22.14
C THR A 66 4.07 6.27 23.54
N LEU A 67 5.09 5.42 23.71
CA LEU A 67 5.70 5.15 25.02
C LEU A 67 6.47 6.33 25.62
N LYS A 68 6.62 7.46 24.90
CA LYS A 68 7.18 8.70 25.47
C LYS A 68 6.13 9.51 26.25
N LYS A 69 4.84 9.28 26.03
CA LYS A 69 3.77 10.02 26.71
C LYS A 69 3.79 9.70 28.21
N GLU A 70 3.47 10.68 29.04
CA GLU A 70 3.56 10.56 30.51
C GLU A 70 2.73 9.40 31.06
N ILE A 71 1.52 9.20 30.50
CA ILE A 71 0.58 8.15 30.94
C ILE A 71 1.16 6.73 30.80
N PHE A 72 2.12 6.52 29.88
CA PHE A 72 2.75 5.21 29.66
C PHE A 72 4.12 5.06 30.36
N LYS A 73 4.52 6.03 31.20
CA LYS A 73 5.67 5.84 32.10
C LYS A 73 5.36 4.89 33.26
N ASN A 74 4.08 4.77 33.63
CA ASN A 74 3.62 3.73 34.55
C ASN A 74 3.75 2.35 33.86
N ILE A 75 4.31 1.37 34.57
CA ILE A 75 4.51 0.01 34.08
C ILE A 75 3.18 -0.69 33.77
N ASP A 76 2.13 -0.48 34.56
CA ASP A 76 0.83 -1.13 34.37
C ASP A 76 0.17 -0.64 33.07
N ASN A 77 0.14 0.68 32.86
CA ASN A 77 -0.38 1.29 31.63
C ASN A 77 0.43 0.88 30.40
N LYS A 78 1.74 0.70 30.55
CA LYS A 78 2.60 0.20 29.48
C LYS A 78 2.26 -1.25 29.13
N LEU A 79 2.03 -2.11 30.12
CA LEU A 79 1.64 -3.50 29.89
C LEU A 79 0.28 -3.57 29.19
N GLN A 80 -0.70 -2.79 29.64
CA GLN A 80 -2.00 -2.71 28.96
C GLN A 80 -1.89 -2.24 27.51
N PHE A 81 -0.99 -1.27 27.23
CA PHE A 81 -0.70 -0.86 25.86
C PHE A 81 -0.05 -1.97 25.03
N ASP A 82 0.94 -2.68 25.59
CA ASP A 82 1.62 -3.78 24.89
C ASP A 82 0.63 -4.95 24.64
N ASP A 83 -0.34 -5.20 25.54
CA ASP A 83 -1.41 -6.19 25.40
C ASP A 83 -2.44 -5.87 24.31
N LEU A 84 -2.50 -4.62 23.82
CA LEU A 84 -3.35 -4.29 22.67
C LEU A 84 -2.93 -5.02 21.39
N ASP A 85 -1.68 -5.46 21.32
CA ASP A 85 -1.03 -6.02 20.13
C ASP A 85 -1.37 -5.23 18.86
N MET A 86 -0.84 -4.00 18.81
CA MET A 86 -1.12 -3.08 17.71
C MET A 86 -0.71 -3.64 16.34
N PHE A 87 0.33 -4.48 16.28
CA PHE A 87 0.72 -5.11 15.03
C PHE A 87 -0.37 -6.06 14.54
N ASP A 88 -0.81 -7.00 15.38
CA ASP A 88 -1.86 -7.96 15.01
C ASP A 88 -3.20 -7.27 14.73
N LYS A 89 -3.57 -6.23 15.50
CA LYS A 89 -4.76 -5.43 15.20
C LYS A 89 -4.70 -4.79 13.82
N ILE A 90 -3.55 -4.24 13.44
CA ILE A 90 -3.37 -3.61 12.13
C ILE A 90 -3.32 -4.69 11.03
N ASP A 91 -2.57 -5.78 11.19
CA ASP A 91 -2.47 -6.86 10.20
C ASP A 91 -3.85 -7.49 9.91
N ASN A 92 -4.66 -7.72 10.94
CA ASN A 92 -6.02 -8.23 10.80
C ASN A 92 -6.99 -7.24 10.13
N LYS A 93 -6.82 -5.94 10.38
CA LYS A 93 -7.69 -4.90 9.80
C LYS A 93 -7.35 -4.62 8.34
N PHE A 94 -6.07 -4.66 7.99
CA PHE A 94 -5.56 -4.36 6.65
C PHE A 94 -5.19 -5.66 5.94
N ILE A 95 -6.19 -6.39 5.46
CA ILE A 95 -6.05 -7.73 4.86
C ILE A 95 -5.25 -7.68 3.54
N PHE A 96 -4.14 -8.42 3.48
CA PHE A 96 -3.24 -8.56 2.32
C PHE A 96 -3.73 -9.54 1.24
N GLU A 97 -5.04 -9.67 1.04
CA GLU A 97 -5.61 -10.64 0.10
C GLU A 97 -5.58 -10.14 -1.35
N ILE A 98 -5.28 -11.08 -2.25
CA ILE A 98 -5.29 -10.90 -3.69
C ILE A 98 -6.67 -11.30 -4.21
N PRO A 99 -7.38 -10.45 -4.96
CA PRO A 99 -8.58 -10.89 -5.67
C PRO A 99 -8.21 -12.03 -6.62
N ASN A 100 -8.86 -13.19 -6.47
CA ASN A 100 -8.53 -14.43 -7.19
C ASN A 100 -8.61 -14.31 -8.73
N SER A 101 -9.32 -13.31 -9.25
CA SER A 101 -9.31 -12.96 -10.68
C SER A 101 -9.85 -11.55 -10.87
N ILE A 102 -9.07 -10.66 -11.49
CA ILE A 102 -9.59 -9.41 -12.03
C ILE A 102 -9.76 -9.64 -13.54
N ASP A 103 -11.00 -9.65 -14.04
CA ASP A 103 -11.23 -9.69 -15.48
C ASP A 103 -10.93 -8.30 -16.08
N TYR A 104 -9.81 -8.21 -16.77
CA TYR A 104 -9.30 -6.98 -17.37
C TYR A 104 -10.01 -6.59 -18.68
N LYS A 105 -10.92 -7.43 -19.20
CA LYS A 105 -11.59 -7.19 -20.48
C LYS A 105 -12.84 -6.32 -20.37
N ASN A 106 -13.42 -6.22 -19.17
CA ASN A 106 -14.64 -5.44 -18.94
C ASN A 106 -14.34 -4.21 -18.05
N GLY A 107 -14.30 -3.03 -18.66
CA GLY A 107 -13.94 -1.78 -17.98
C GLY A 107 -14.89 -1.40 -16.83
N GLU A 108 -16.13 -1.88 -16.86
CA GLU A 108 -17.13 -1.63 -15.82
C GLU A 108 -16.94 -2.54 -14.60
N GLU A 109 -16.58 -3.81 -14.81
CA GLU A 109 -16.18 -4.73 -13.75
C GLU A 109 -14.86 -4.30 -13.09
N LEU A 110 -13.90 -3.84 -13.90
CA LEU A 110 -12.67 -3.24 -13.40
C LEU A 110 -13.01 -2.04 -12.52
N LYS A 111 -13.86 -1.11 -12.99
CA LYS A 111 -14.31 0.06 -12.23
C LYS A 111 -15.06 -0.32 -10.95
N LYS A 112 -15.84 -1.40 -10.96
CA LYS A 112 -16.58 -1.91 -9.80
C LYS A 112 -15.63 -2.53 -8.76
N ALA A 113 -14.69 -3.36 -9.18
CA ALA A 113 -13.64 -3.92 -8.33
C ALA A 113 -12.77 -2.80 -7.72
N LEU A 114 -12.42 -1.81 -8.54
CA LEU A 114 -11.74 -0.58 -8.12
C LEU A 114 -12.54 0.20 -7.05
N THR A 115 -13.82 0.46 -7.30
CA THR A 115 -14.68 1.21 -6.38
C THR A 115 -14.92 0.45 -5.07
N GLN A 116 -15.13 -0.87 -5.15
CA GLN A 116 -15.22 -1.76 -3.97
C GLN A 116 -13.90 -1.78 -3.18
N SER A 117 -12.76 -1.61 -3.86
CA SER A 117 -11.45 -1.46 -3.24
C SER A 117 -11.13 -0.05 -2.73
N GLY A 118 -12.06 0.91 -2.82
CA GLY A 118 -11.87 2.32 -2.43
C GLY A 118 -11.11 3.18 -3.45
N ILE A 119 -10.85 2.67 -4.65
CA ILE A 119 -10.16 3.39 -5.72
C ILE A 119 -11.20 3.99 -6.67
N ILE A 120 -11.22 5.33 -6.83
CA ILE A 120 -12.13 6.03 -7.75
C ILE A 120 -11.31 6.59 -8.92
N PHE A 121 -11.81 6.43 -10.15
CA PHE A 121 -11.22 7.08 -11.32
C PHE A 121 -11.99 8.36 -11.61
N THR A 122 -11.33 9.52 -11.67
CA THR A 122 -11.97 10.74 -12.15
C THR A 122 -11.93 10.81 -13.67
N THR A 123 -12.93 11.50 -14.25
CA THR A 123 -12.99 11.78 -15.69
C THR A 123 -11.75 12.56 -16.11
N GLY A 124 -10.91 11.95 -16.95
CA GLY A 124 -9.61 12.49 -17.38
C GLY A 124 -8.41 11.53 -17.19
N GLY A 125 -8.61 10.33 -16.63
CA GLY A 125 -7.53 9.35 -16.46
C GLY A 125 -6.61 9.62 -15.28
N ILE A 126 -7.06 10.47 -14.35
CA ILE A 126 -6.48 10.68 -13.02
C ILE A 126 -7.21 9.73 -12.06
N VAL A 127 -6.45 8.99 -11.26
CA VAL A 127 -7.00 8.09 -10.25
C VAL A 127 -7.06 8.85 -8.93
N SER A 128 -8.26 9.03 -8.38
CA SER A 128 -8.49 9.56 -7.03
C SER A 128 -8.76 8.39 -6.08
N VAL A 129 -7.77 8.02 -5.28
CA VAL A 129 -7.94 6.91 -4.34
C VAL A 129 -8.60 7.43 -3.05
N ILE A 130 -9.79 6.94 -2.71
CA ILE A 130 -10.44 7.22 -1.41
C ILE A 130 -10.27 5.96 -0.55
N ILE A 131 -9.09 5.82 0.07
CA ILE A 131 -8.72 4.63 0.84
C ILE A 131 -9.49 4.62 2.16
N LYS A 132 -10.42 3.67 2.31
CA LYS A 132 -11.07 3.39 3.62
C LYS A 132 -10.47 2.17 4.34
N SER A 133 -9.94 1.16 3.64
CA SER A 133 -9.41 -0.04 4.30
C SER A 133 -8.48 -0.96 3.48
N LEU A 134 -8.02 -0.62 2.26
CA LEU A 134 -7.31 -1.57 1.41
C LEU A 134 -5.79 -1.40 1.29
N VAL A 135 -5.14 -2.57 1.15
CA VAL A 135 -3.70 -2.81 1.15
C VAL A 135 -3.05 -2.54 -0.23
N PRO A 136 -1.78 -2.10 -0.28
CA PRO A 136 -1.05 -1.76 -1.52
C PRO A 136 -1.05 -2.83 -2.62
N VAL A 137 -1.14 -4.12 -2.26
CA VAL A 137 -1.09 -5.28 -3.17
C VAL A 137 -2.23 -5.26 -4.21
N SER A 138 -3.44 -4.96 -3.77
CA SER A 138 -4.62 -4.90 -4.65
C SER A 138 -4.49 -3.78 -5.70
N ILE A 139 -3.84 -2.68 -5.35
CA ILE A 139 -3.64 -1.54 -6.25
C ILE A 139 -2.59 -1.88 -7.32
N GLY A 140 -1.52 -2.60 -6.94
CA GLY A 140 -0.51 -3.09 -7.89
C GLY A 140 -1.10 -3.99 -8.99
N LEU A 141 -2.03 -4.88 -8.63
CA LEU A 141 -2.69 -5.80 -9.58
C LEU A 141 -3.65 -5.09 -10.54
N ILE A 142 -4.36 -4.07 -10.05
CA ILE A 142 -5.30 -3.32 -10.88
C ILE A 142 -4.55 -2.42 -11.86
N LEU A 143 -3.50 -1.75 -11.39
CA LEU A 143 -2.65 -0.92 -12.25
C LEU A 143 -1.92 -1.78 -13.30
N ALA A 144 -1.60 -3.05 -13.01
CA ALA A 144 -1.03 -4.00 -13.96
C ALA A 144 -2.03 -4.37 -15.07
N GLY A 145 -3.31 -4.49 -14.72
CA GLY A 145 -4.41 -4.64 -15.66
C GLY A 145 -4.57 -3.46 -16.62
N VAL A 146 -4.51 -2.25 -16.09
CA VAL A 146 -4.55 -1.01 -16.90
C VAL A 146 -3.35 -0.92 -17.83
N TRP A 147 -2.15 -1.27 -17.35
CA TRP A 147 -0.95 -1.36 -18.18
C TRP A 147 -1.15 -2.34 -19.35
N TYR A 148 -1.68 -3.54 -19.06
CA TYR A 148 -1.95 -4.56 -20.08
C TYR A 148 -2.94 -4.13 -21.15
N TYR A 149 -4.08 -3.58 -20.74
CA TYR A 149 -5.13 -3.13 -21.66
C TYR A 149 -4.61 -2.03 -22.59
N THR A 150 -3.83 -1.10 -22.02
CA THR A 150 -3.20 -0.01 -22.79
C THR A 150 -2.14 -0.54 -23.76
N ALA A 151 -1.41 -1.59 -23.37
CA ALA A 151 -0.39 -2.24 -24.19
C ALA A 151 -0.98 -3.04 -25.36
N GLN A 152 -2.11 -3.74 -25.18
CA GLN A 152 -2.75 -4.54 -26.23
C GLN A 152 -3.37 -3.70 -27.35
N LYS A 153 -3.97 -2.54 -27.04
CA LYS A 153 -4.69 -1.72 -28.03
C LYS A 153 -3.79 -0.98 -29.04
N ASN A 154 -2.47 -1.08 -28.92
CA ASN A 154 -1.53 -0.45 -29.83
C ASN A 154 -0.33 -1.40 -30.07
N GLU A 155 -0.42 -2.25 -31.10
CA GLU A 155 0.71 -3.10 -31.53
C GLU A 155 1.97 -2.30 -31.91
N ASN A 156 1.84 -0.99 -32.17
CA ASN A 156 2.91 -0.04 -32.50
C ASN A 156 3.33 0.89 -31.34
N ILE A 157 3.16 0.50 -30.06
CA ILE A 157 3.75 1.26 -28.93
C ILE A 157 5.28 1.21 -29.05
N ARG A 158 5.87 2.29 -29.59
CA ARG A 158 7.30 2.59 -29.47
C ARG A 158 7.70 2.48 -27.99
N LYS A 159 8.91 1.97 -27.71
CA LYS A 159 9.48 1.81 -26.35
C LYS A 159 9.21 3.01 -25.43
N GLU A 160 9.21 4.23 -25.96
CA GLU A 160 8.90 5.49 -25.25
C GLU A 160 7.51 5.50 -24.61
N LYS A 161 6.46 5.09 -25.32
CA LYS A 161 5.10 5.00 -24.77
C LYS A 161 5.00 3.92 -23.67
N MET A 162 5.76 2.83 -23.78
CA MET A 162 5.78 1.78 -22.75
C MET A 162 6.44 2.25 -21.46
N ASN A 163 7.53 3.02 -21.56
CA ASN A 163 8.17 3.64 -20.41
C ASN A 163 7.25 4.63 -19.70
N GLU A 164 6.47 5.40 -20.46
CA GLU A 164 5.47 6.33 -19.90
C GLU A 164 4.39 5.60 -19.09
N VAL A 165 3.79 4.54 -19.65
CA VAL A 165 2.77 3.73 -18.95
C VAL A 165 3.37 3.07 -17.70
N THR A 166 4.61 2.58 -17.78
CA THR A 166 5.33 1.98 -16.63
C THR A 166 5.62 3.00 -15.53
N ASN A 167 6.06 4.21 -15.89
CA ASN A 167 6.30 5.27 -14.92
C ASN A 167 4.99 5.72 -14.24
N LYS A 168 3.88 5.79 -14.99
CA LYS A 168 2.55 6.09 -14.44
C LYS A 168 2.08 5.01 -13.47
N TYR A 169 2.30 3.74 -13.82
CA TYR A 169 2.05 2.58 -12.95
C TYR A 169 2.81 2.69 -11.62
N LEU A 170 4.14 2.87 -11.68
CA LEU A 170 5.00 2.98 -10.50
C LEU A 170 4.64 4.19 -9.62
N LYS A 171 4.35 5.34 -10.24
CA LYS A 171 3.89 6.53 -9.50
C LYS A 171 2.61 6.27 -8.72
N ASN A 172 1.66 5.55 -9.31
CA ASN A 172 0.41 5.25 -8.64
C ASN A 172 0.60 4.28 -7.47
N ILE A 173 1.48 3.27 -7.60
CA ILE A 173 1.85 2.40 -6.46
C ILE A 173 2.44 3.23 -5.32
N LYS A 174 3.32 4.20 -5.63
CA LYS A 174 3.93 5.07 -4.61
C LYS A 174 2.86 5.82 -3.82
N ILE A 175 1.94 6.48 -4.52
CA ILE A 175 0.84 7.24 -3.90
C ILE A 175 0.00 6.31 -3.02
N SER A 176 -0.31 5.12 -3.50
CA SER A 176 -1.09 4.13 -2.77
C SER A 176 -0.41 3.65 -1.49
N LEU A 177 0.90 3.37 -1.53
CA LEU A 177 1.68 3.04 -0.34
C LEU A 177 1.66 4.19 0.68
N GLN A 178 1.79 5.44 0.21
CA GLN A 178 1.77 6.62 1.08
C GLN A 178 0.40 6.84 1.75
N GLU A 179 -0.70 6.67 1.03
CA GLU A 179 -2.05 6.77 1.60
C GLU A 179 -2.37 5.61 2.55
N TRP A 180 -1.86 4.41 2.28
CA TRP A 180 -1.94 3.28 3.19
C TRP A 180 -1.21 3.54 4.51
N VAL A 181 0.01 4.08 4.46
CA VAL A 181 0.76 4.53 5.65
C VAL A 181 -0.07 5.52 6.48
N LYS A 182 -0.69 6.54 5.85
CA LYS A 182 -1.55 7.50 6.56
C LYS A 182 -2.76 6.82 7.23
N SER A 183 -3.33 5.81 6.56
CA SER A 183 -4.49 5.09 7.07
C SER A 183 -4.13 4.25 8.31
N ILE A 184 -2.97 3.59 8.29
CA ILE A 184 -2.43 2.86 9.45
C ILE A 184 -2.16 3.83 10.60
N GLU A 185 -1.48 4.94 10.32
CA GLU A 185 -1.16 5.94 11.35
C GLU A 185 -2.42 6.45 12.03
N LYS A 186 -3.45 6.78 11.24
CA LYS A 186 -4.74 7.24 11.77
C LYS A 186 -5.41 6.18 12.64
N TYR A 187 -5.47 4.93 12.17
CA TYR A 187 -6.09 3.86 12.94
C TYR A 187 -5.32 3.56 14.24
N TYR A 188 -3.99 3.61 14.18
CA TYR A 188 -3.14 3.45 15.35
C TYR A 188 -3.43 4.53 16.40
N ASP A 189 -3.50 5.80 15.97
CA ASP A 189 -3.81 6.92 16.86
C ASP A 189 -5.21 6.77 17.48
N GLU A 190 -6.21 6.34 16.69
CA GLU A 190 -7.56 6.07 17.19
C GLU A 190 -7.60 4.99 18.29
N GLU A 191 -6.81 3.92 18.17
CA GLU A 191 -6.75 2.86 19.19
C GLU A 191 -6.00 3.31 20.45
N VAL A 192 -4.91 4.07 20.29
CA VAL A 192 -4.19 4.65 21.43
C VAL A 192 -5.07 5.65 22.19
N ASP A 193 -5.81 6.49 21.48
CA ASP A 193 -6.70 7.48 22.09
C ASP A 193 -7.87 6.82 22.85
N LYS A 194 -8.31 5.63 22.44
CA LYS A 194 -9.31 4.84 23.20
C LYS A 194 -8.71 4.33 24.51
N LEU A 195 -7.55 3.67 24.43
CA LEU A 195 -6.86 3.17 25.62
C LEU A 195 -6.54 4.30 26.61
N GLU A 196 -6.08 5.45 26.12
CA GLU A 196 -5.78 6.59 26.99
C GLU A 196 -7.01 7.16 27.71
N LYS A 197 -8.22 6.99 27.17
CA LYS A 197 -9.45 7.38 27.86
C LYS A 197 -9.79 6.36 28.93
N GLU A 198 -9.75 5.08 28.59
CA GLU A 198 -9.98 3.98 29.53
C GLU A 198 -9.05 4.09 30.76
N LEU A 199 -7.76 4.35 30.53
CA LEU A 199 -6.75 4.54 31.58
C LEU A 199 -6.93 5.79 32.45
N LYS A 200 -7.68 6.80 31.99
CA LYS A 200 -7.93 8.04 32.75
C LYS A 200 -9.22 7.97 33.56
N ASP A 201 -10.10 7.04 33.21
CA ASP A 201 -11.38 6.81 33.85
C ASP A 201 -11.29 5.73 34.97
N GLU A 202 -10.12 5.10 35.14
CA GLU A 202 -9.71 4.23 36.27
C GLU A 202 -9.10 4.99 37.45
#